data_AF-A0A7W0UB19-F1
#
_entry.id   AF-A0A7W0UB19-F1
#
_cell.length_a   1.000
_cell.length_b   1.000
_cell.length_c   1.000
_cell.angle_alpha   90.00
_cell.angle_beta   90.00
_cell.angle_gamma   90.00
#
_symmetry.space_group_name_H-M   'P 1'
#
loop_
_entity.id
_entity.type
_entity.pdbx_description
1 polymer ?
#
loop_
_entity_poly.entity_id
_entity_poly.type
_entity_poly.pdbx_seq_one_letter_code
_entity_poly.pdbx_strand_id
1 'polypeptide(L)'
;MRSRLLLTLLAGALLVLPGCGGSSSTTSAGSVAAEVAGLVPASTPILISIETDPDSDQWQQADALLGRFPGRQRLLDEVGKGLAEEGVDFRGDILPALGDETYVAVLDFEEGEVVGLTKPRDEQKLTELLRESESDAVTRQVDGWTLIADSEEVLDRFENASEKLEDADWFDAAQGRVEESALVTFYANGVAINDALTEVAPAGCDLPEAYGKLEYAAGTLVAEDDGLRVRVAAEGEGVEDLVQGESLLSQIPAGAFAYLGSPGFDTTQFSLGAQLRCALDSEDLGAGLPDVERQLGVSFDDLFELFAGGYGLYVRSGTIIPEVTLLLAPEEEARAVATLDELAEKVTALGGAKLERRQIGETDARELNLGPVTILYGAGDGKVVVSTGAAGFDALSGEGAKLEDDAGFRDAREAAGMGDSDDVFAYFDLSQLVELADQLAGLADQDLPPEVRSNLEPLTSFLAWGDLSDPNDVEFGAFLG
;
A
#
# COMPACT_ATOMS: atom_id res chain seq x y z
N MET A 1 -17.07 2.45 24.88
CA MET A 1 -16.63 1.16 24.27
C MET A 1 -17.63 0.65 23.24
N ARG A 2 -18.96 0.67 23.49
CA ARG A 2 -19.95 0.46 22.43
C ARG A 2 -20.24 1.69 21.56
N SER A 3 -20.26 2.92 22.11
CA SER A 3 -20.52 4.14 21.31
C SER A 3 -19.66 4.28 20.04
N ARG A 4 -18.41 3.80 20.10
CA ARG A 4 -17.53 3.76 18.93
C ARG A 4 -18.11 2.99 17.75
N LEU A 5 -19.06 2.06 17.91
CA LEU A 5 -19.40 1.08 16.88
C LEU A 5 -20.04 1.67 15.61
N LEU A 6 -20.88 2.72 15.70
CA LEU A 6 -21.37 3.39 14.48
C LEU A 6 -20.31 4.31 13.85
N LEU A 7 -19.52 5.00 14.67
CA LEU A 7 -18.39 5.80 14.19
C LEU A 7 -17.25 4.92 13.63
N THR A 8 -17.10 3.68 14.08
CA THR A 8 -16.31 2.60 13.48
C THR A 8 -17.16 1.67 12.61
N LEU A 9 -18.27 2.18 12.07
CA LEU A 9 -18.88 1.68 10.84
C LEU A 9 -18.66 2.71 9.73
N LEU A 10 -18.83 4.01 10.00
CA LEU A 10 -18.38 5.08 9.11
C LEU A 10 -16.85 5.05 8.89
N ALA A 11 -16.05 4.98 9.96
CA ALA A 11 -14.59 4.86 9.89
C ALA A 11 -14.07 3.41 9.95
N GLY A 12 -14.95 2.41 10.12
CA GLY A 12 -14.58 0.99 10.19
C GLY A 12 -15.02 0.14 9.00
N ALA A 13 -15.81 0.71 8.07
CA ALA A 13 -15.85 0.22 6.69
C ALA A 13 -14.44 0.15 6.06
N LEU A 14 -13.46 0.91 6.59
CA LEU A 14 -12.05 0.89 6.18
C LEU A 14 -11.19 -0.19 6.88
N LEU A 15 -11.66 -0.89 7.92
CA LEU A 15 -10.78 -1.56 8.90
C LEU A 15 -10.70 -3.10 8.85
N VAL A 16 -11.05 -3.73 7.73
CA VAL A 16 -10.80 -5.18 7.51
C VAL A 16 -10.07 -5.45 6.19
N LEU A 17 -9.00 -4.71 5.94
CA LEU A 17 -8.00 -5.01 4.91
C LEU A 17 -6.60 -4.96 5.53
N PRO A 18 -5.80 -6.04 5.50
CA PRO A 18 -4.40 -6.00 5.91
C PRO A 18 -3.56 -5.29 4.82
N GLY A 19 -3.68 -3.96 4.75
CA GLY A 19 -2.95 -3.11 3.81
C GLY A 19 -3.56 -3.05 2.40
N CYS A 20 -4.82 -2.60 2.29
CA CYS A 20 -5.49 -2.30 1.01
C CYS A 20 -6.69 -1.34 1.21
N GLY A 21 -7.27 -0.81 0.13
CA GLY A 21 -8.49 0.04 0.12
C GLY A 21 -9.33 -0.17 -1.16
N GLY A 22 -10.63 0.20 -1.15
CA GLY A 22 -11.62 0.07 -2.25
C GLY A 22 -12.74 1.13 -2.09
N SER A 23 -13.48 1.67 -3.09
CA SER A 23 -13.65 1.44 -4.56
C SER A 23 -14.28 2.71 -5.25
N SER A 24 -14.90 2.70 -6.47
CA SER A 24 -15.48 3.90 -7.19
C SER A 24 -17.01 4.22 -7.05
N SER A 25 -17.44 5.45 -7.44
CA SER A 25 -18.71 6.18 -7.08
C SER A 25 -20.11 5.70 -7.57
N THR A 26 -21.08 6.44 -8.15
CA THR A 26 -21.14 7.75 -8.86
C THR A 26 -22.49 8.49 -8.84
N THR A 27 -22.64 9.44 -7.91
CA THR A 27 -23.46 10.65 -8.06
C THR A 27 -22.53 11.85 -8.31
N SER A 28 -21.57 11.66 -9.21
CA SER A 28 -20.46 12.59 -9.55
C SER A 28 -19.49 12.92 -8.41
N ALA A 29 -19.35 12.05 -7.41
CA ALA A 29 -18.29 12.14 -6.39
C ALA A 29 -16.89 12.02 -7.05
N GLY A 30 -16.11 13.10 -6.96
CA GLY A 30 -14.73 13.22 -7.44
C GLY A 30 -14.14 14.41 -6.71
N SER A 31 -14.33 15.61 -7.27
CA SER A 31 -14.41 16.85 -6.49
C SER A 31 -15.45 16.71 -5.38
N VAL A 32 -15.19 17.30 -4.22
CA VAL A 32 -16.14 17.42 -3.11
C VAL A 32 -17.26 18.38 -3.50
N ALA A 33 -18.50 18.08 -3.12
CA ALA A 33 -19.61 18.99 -3.33
C ALA A 33 -19.31 20.34 -2.65
N ALA A 34 -19.44 21.46 -3.37
CA ALA A 34 -19.12 22.79 -2.84
C ALA A 34 -19.87 23.13 -1.53
N GLU A 35 -21.09 22.60 -1.35
CA GLU A 35 -21.86 22.70 -0.10
C GLU A 35 -21.15 22.05 1.10
N VAL A 36 -20.36 20.99 0.90
CA VAL A 36 -19.55 20.34 1.94
C VAL A 36 -18.24 21.09 2.16
N ALA A 37 -17.62 21.61 1.09
CA ALA A 37 -16.40 22.42 1.19
C ALA A 37 -16.62 23.69 2.05
N GLY A 38 -17.81 24.30 2.00
CA GLY A 38 -18.21 25.41 2.89
C GLY A 38 -18.56 25.02 4.33
N LEU A 39 -18.75 23.72 4.62
CA LEU A 39 -19.05 23.22 5.97
C LEU A 39 -17.80 22.76 6.72
N VAL A 40 -16.92 22.02 6.05
CA VAL A 40 -15.73 21.39 6.66
C VAL A 40 -14.63 22.43 6.96
N PRO A 41 -13.99 22.41 8.14
CA PRO A 41 -12.85 23.28 8.47
C PRO A 41 -11.67 23.17 7.50
N ALA A 42 -11.04 24.29 7.15
CA ALA A 42 -9.84 24.33 6.31
C ALA A 42 -8.65 23.52 6.90
N SER A 43 -8.62 23.37 8.22
CA SER A 43 -7.58 22.70 9.00
C SER A 43 -7.82 21.21 9.23
N THR A 44 -8.87 20.61 8.66
CA THR A 44 -9.20 19.18 8.83
C THR A 44 -8.07 18.28 8.31
N PRO A 45 -7.40 17.45 9.16
CA PRO A 45 -6.31 16.57 8.74
C PRO A 45 -6.64 15.62 7.58
N ILE A 46 -7.81 14.97 7.61
CA ILE A 46 -8.27 14.09 6.52
C ILE A 46 -9.77 14.31 6.26
N LEU A 47 -10.13 14.51 5.01
CA LEU A 47 -11.51 14.38 4.51
C LEU A 47 -11.60 13.19 3.56
N ILE A 48 -12.59 12.33 3.78
CA ILE A 48 -12.94 11.22 2.89
C ILE A 48 -14.34 11.49 2.35
N SER A 49 -14.57 11.38 1.04
CA SER A 49 -15.90 11.19 0.46
C SER A 49 -16.12 9.72 0.12
N ILE A 50 -17.32 9.21 0.38
CA ILE A 50 -17.75 7.84 0.13
C ILE A 50 -19.08 7.87 -0.62
N GLU A 51 -19.16 7.23 -1.79
CA GLU A 51 -20.45 7.04 -2.46
C GLU A 51 -21.26 5.94 -1.77
N THR A 52 -22.53 6.23 -1.56
CA THR A 52 -23.51 5.33 -0.96
C THR A 52 -24.74 5.08 -1.85
N ASP A 53 -24.83 5.67 -3.05
CA ASP A 53 -25.88 5.35 -4.02
C ASP A 53 -25.64 4.01 -4.77
N PRO A 54 -26.49 2.97 -4.56
CA PRO A 54 -26.43 1.72 -5.32
C PRO A 54 -26.97 1.82 -6.76
N ASP A 55 -27.67 2.89 -7.15
CA ASP A 55 -28.19 3.08 -8.53
C ASP A 55 -27.14 3.73 -9.47
N SER A 56 -25.94 3.99 -8.96
CA SER A 56 -24.86 4.69 -9.66
C SER A 56 -23.96 3.77 -10.50
N ASP A 57 -23.25 4.33 -11.49
CA ASP A 57 -22.46 3.54 -12.46
C ASP A 57 -21.35 2.72 -11.79
N GLN A 58 -20.60 3.32 -10.87
CA GLN A 58 -19.43 2.68 -10.28
C GLN A 58 -19.75 1.78 -9.06
N TRP A 59 -20.84 2.01 -8.32
CA TRP A 59 -21.34 1.06 -7.31
C TRP A 59 -21.85 -0.20 -8.02
N GLN A 60 -22.53 -0.04 -9.16
CA GLN A 60 -22.86 -1.16 -10.05
C GLN A 60 -21.59 -1.89 -10.54
N GLN A 61 -20.53 -1.15 -10.87
CA GLN A 61 -19.23 -1.73 -11.27
C GLN A 61 -18.60 -2.54 -10.13
N ALA A 62 -18.60 -2.02 -8.90
CA ALA A 62 -18.13 -2.73 -7.71
C ALA A 62 -18.98 -3.98 -7.40
N ASP A 63 -20.31 -3.93 -7.52
CA ASP A 63 -21.19 -5.10 -7.37
C ASP A 63 -20.93 -6.14 -8.49
N ALA A 64 -20.63 -5.70 -9.71
CA ALA A 64 -20.27 -6.57 -10.83
C ALA A 64 -18.91 -7.27 -10.63
N LEU A 65 -17.87 -6.55 -10.18
CA LEU A 65 -16.57 -7.11 -9.80
C LEU A 65 -16.71 -8.11 -8.65
N LEU A 66 -17.39 -7.73 -7.56
CA LEU A 66 -17.70 -8.66 -6.46
C LEU A 66 -18.50 -9.87 -6.96
N GLY A 67 -19.34 -9.70 -7.99
CA GLY A 67 -20.08 -10.77 -8.66
C GLY A 67 -19.21 -11.85 -9.33
N ARG A 68 -17.93 -11.57 -9.59
CA ARG A 68 -16.96 -12.56 -10.11
C ARG A 68 -16.58 -13.62 -9.05
N PHE A 69 -16.64 -13.27 -7.76
CA PHE A 69 -16.13 -14.10 -6.66
C PHE A 69 -17.19 -15.11 -6.16
N PRO A 70 -16.95 -16.44 -6.24
CA PRO A 70 -17.87 -17.46 -5.74
C PRO A 70 -18.19 -17.34 -4.25
N GLY A 71 -17.28 -16.78 -3.45
CA GLY A 71 -17.45 -16.48 -2.04
C GLY A 71 -18.32 -15.26 -1.74
N ARG A 72 -18.73 -14.45 -2.73
CA ARG A 72 -19.52 -13.22 -2.53
C ARG A 72 -20.73 -13.43 -1.63
N GLN A 73 -21.54 -14.46 -1.89
CA GLN A 73 -22.74 -14.72 -1.06
C GLN A 73 -22.35 -15.05 0.38
N ARG A 74 -21.23 -15.73 0.60
CA ARG A 74 -20.74 -16.03 1.95
C ARG A 74 -20.25 -14.77 2.68
N LEU A 75 -19.51 -13.90 1.99
CA LEU A 75 -19.07 -12.61 2.53
C LEU A 75 -20.27 -11.74 2.93
N LEU A 76 -21.26 -11.61 2.04
CA LEU A 76 -22.52 -10.90 2.31
C LEU A 76 -23.33 -11.56 3.43
N ASP A 77 -23.36 -12.89 3.49
CA ASP A 77 -23.99 -13.63 4.58
C ASP A 77 -23.25 -13.45 5.92
N GLU A 78 -21.95 -13.18 5.94
CA GLU A 78 -21.16 -13.00 7.18
C GLU A 78 -21.22 -11.55 7.66
N VAL A 79 -21.11 -10.56 6.77
CA VAL A 79 -21.42 -9.13 7.07
C VAL A 79 -22.87 -8.99 7.52
N GLY A 80 -23.82 -9.56 6.77
CA GLY A 80 -25.24 -9.52 7.08
C GLY A 80 -25.62 -10.23 8.39
N LYS A 81 -24.82 -11.21 8.86
CA LYS A 81 -25.01 -11.78 10.21
C LYS A 81 -24.56 -10.81 11.30
N GLY A 82 -23.42 -10.12 11.13
CA GLY A 82 -22.98 -9.10 12.09
C GLY A 82 -24.03 -8.01 12.28
N LEU A 83 -24.51 -7.44 11.17
CA LEU A 83 -25.56 -6.43 11.19
C LEU A 83 -26.89 -6.97 11.75
N ALA A 84 -27.31 -8.19 11.38
CA ALA A 84 -28.53 -8.78 11.89
C ALA A 84 -28.47 -9.25 13.37
N GLU A 85 -27.28 -9.45 13.95
CA GLU A 85 -27.10 -9.62 15.40
C GLU A 85 -27.32 -8.31 16.17
N GLU A 86 -27.12 -7.16 15.52
CA GLU A 86 -27.45 -5.82 16.03
C GLU A 86 -28.87 -5.35 15.62
N GLY A 87 -29.50 -6.04 14.66
CA GLY A 87 -30.88 -5.82 14.21
C GLY A 87 -31.04 -5.12 12.86
N VAL A 88 -29.92 -4.83 12.18
CA VAL A 88 -29.79 -3.91 11.04
C VAL A 88 -29.68 -4.66 9.70
N ASP A 89 -30.30 -4.16 8.64
CA ASP A 89 -30.07 -4.57 7.24
C ASP A 89 -29.27 -3.50 6.47
N PHE A 90 -28.22 -3.91 5.75
CA PHE A 90 -27.36 -2.98 5.01
C PHE A 90 -28.11 -2.20 3.91
N ARG A 91 -29.02 -2.85 3.17
CA ARG A 91 -29.77 -2.25 2.06
C ARG A 91 -31.10 -1.64 2.51
N GLY A 92 -31.69 -2.15 3.58
CA GLY A 92 -32.96 -1.70 4.15
C GLY A 92 -32.84 -0.53 5.15
N ASP A 93 -31.72 -0.43 5.86
CA ASP A 93 -31.53 0.54 6.94
C ASP A 93 -30.28 1.42 6.72
N ILE A 94 -29.11 0.84 6.38
CA ILE A 94 -27.86 1.60 6.25
C ILE A 94 -27.84 2.49 4.99
N LEU A 95 -27.99 1.94 3.78
CA LEU A 95 -27.95 2.78 2.57
C LEU A 95 -29.01 3.90 2.57
N PRO A 96 -30.27 3.70 3.03
CA PRO A 96 -31.22 4.79 3.17
C PRO A 96 -30.82 5.86 4.21
N ALA A 97 -30.08 5.48 5.26
CA ALA A 97 -29.58 6.40 6.26
C ALA A 97 -28.35 7.20 5.79
N LEU A 98 -27.53 6.64 4.90
CA LEU A 98 -26.32 7.28 4.38
C LEU A 98 -26.60 8.15 3.14
N GLY A 99 -27.60 7.79 2.33
CA GLY A 99 -28.07 8.61 1.21
C GLY A 99 -27.34 8.31 -0.10
N ASP A 100 -27.02 9.38 -0.84
CA ASP A 100 -26.31 9.30 -2.13
C ASP A 100 -24.80 9.32 -1.89
N GLU A 101 -24.31 10.29 -1.10
CA GLU A 101 -22.90 10.49 -0.76
C GLU A 101 -22.75 10.74 0.75
N THR A 102 -21.69 10.21 1.37
CA THR A 102 -21.35 10.37 2.79
C THR A 102 -19.89 10.75 2.94
N TYR A 103 -19.62 11.78 3.75
CA TYR A 103 -18.27 12.25 4.04
C TYR A 103 -17.85 11.93 5.46
N VAL A 104 -16.54 11.76 5.67
CA VAL A 104 -15.92 11.56 6.98
C VAL A 104 -14.75 12.54 7.11
N ALA A 105 -14.90 13.53 8.00
CA ALA A 105 -13.86 14.47 8.36
C ALA A 105 -13.19 14.01 9.67
N VAL A 106 -11.93 13.57 9.60
CA VAL A 106 -11.09 13.31 10.78
C VAL A 106 -10.53 14.65 11.23
N LEU A 107 -10.82 15.06 12.47
CA LEU A 107 -10.40 16.35 13.02
C LEU A 107 -9.16 16.24 13.91
N ASP A 108 -9.02 15.12 14.63
CA ASP A 108 -7.94 14.87 15.58
C ASP A 108 -7.59 13.38 15.59
N PHE A 109 -6.29 13.05 15.51
CA PHE A 109 -5.79 11.67 15.49
C PHE A 109 -5.55 11.07 16.89
N GLU A 110 -5.26 11.90 17.91
CA GLU A 110 -4.95 11.43 19.27
C GLU A 110 -6.24 11.11 20.06
N GLU A 111 -7.18 12.05 20.07
CA GLU A 111 -8.50 11.87 20.69
C GLU A 111 -9.42 11.01 19.79
N GLY A 112 -9.16 11.01 18.47
CA GLY A 112 -9.93 10.28 17.47
C GLY A 112 -11.24 10.97 17.12
N GLU A 113 -11.27 12.30 17.13
CA GLU A 113 -12.46 13.10 16.84
C GLU A 113 -12.79 13.07 15.34
N VAL A 114 -14.02 12.67 15.02
CA VAL A 114 -14.51 12.50 13.65
C VAL A 114 -15.90 13.12 13.53
N VAL A 115 -16.15 13.81 12.41
CA VAL A 115 -17.48 14.26 11.98
C VAL A 115 -17.87 13.51 10.71
N GLY A 116 -18.97 12.76 10.77
CA GLY A 116 -19.64 12.24 9.58
C GLY A 116 -20.61 13.27 9.02
N LEU A 117 -20.72 13.38 7.69
CA LEU A 117 -21.71 14.21 7.01
C LEU A 117 -22.48 13.35 5.99
N THR A 118 -23.81 13.37 6.06
CA THR A 118 -24.68 12.58 5.17
C THR A 118 -25.92 13.38 4.75
N LYS A 119 -26.50 13.05 3.59
CA LYS A 119 -27.85 13.47 3.17
C LYS A 119 -28.78 12.26 3.12
N PRO A 120 -29.40 11.85 4.25
CA PRO A 120 -30.17 10.61 4.31
C PRO A 120 -31.35 10.60 3.32
N ARG A 121 -31.51 9.48 2.60
CA ARG A 121 -32.73 9.16 1.84
C ARG A 121 -33.92 8.93 2.79
N ASP A 122 -33.67 8.48 4.02
CA ASP A 122 -34.64 8.42 5.12
C ASP A 122 -33.99 8.85 6.47
N GLU A 123 -34.33 10.05 6.94
CA GLU A 123 -33.91 10.57 8.25
C GLU A 123 -34.30 9.66 9.43
N GLN A 124 -35.41 8.92 9.31
CA GLN A 124 -35.85 8.00 10.36
C GLN A 124 -34.93 6.78 10.43
N LYS A 125 -34.35 6.33 9.31
CA LYS A 125 -33.34 5.27 9.31
C LYS A 125 -32.05 5.70 9.95
N LEU A 126 -31.55 6.90 9.67
CA LEU A 126 -30.40 7.43 10.40
C LEU A 126 -30.69 7.54 11.91
N THR A 127 -31.89 8.02 12.28
CA THR A 127 -32.33 8.12 13.68
C THR A 127 -32.48 6.74 14.36
N GLU A 128 -32.89 5.71 13.63
CA GLU A 128 -32.99 4.33 14.13
C GLU A 128 -31.60 3.74 14.37
N LEU A 129 -30.67 3.85 13.42
CA LEU A 129 -29.29 3.33 13.53
C LEU A 129 -28.51 3.93 14.71
N LEU A 130 -28.52 5.27 14.84
CA LEU A 130 -27.85 5.99 15.94
C LEU A 130 -28.39 5.61 17.33
N ARG A 131 -29.63 5.11 17.40
CA ARG A 131 -30.26 4.61 18.63
C ARG A 131 -29.95 3.13 18.88
N GLU A 132 -29.66 2.33 17.85
CA GLU A 132 -29.45 0.89 17.96
C GLU A 132 -27.99 0.49 18.17
N SER A 133 -27.05 1.30 17.69
CA SER A 133 -25.60 1.20 17.98
C SER A 133 -25.21 1.40 19.45
N GLU A 134 -26.15 1.78 20.32
CA GLU A 134 -25.88 2.34 21.66
C GLU A 134 -24.85 3.50 21.62
N SER A 135 -24.87 4.33 20.56
CA SER A 135 -24.00 5.51 20.47
C SER A 135 -24.52 6.69 21.31
N ASP A 136 -23.59 7.34 22.01
CA ASP A 136 -23.76 8.65 22.64
C ASP A 136 -23.70 9.80 21.61
N ALA A 137 -23.56 9.46 20.31
CA ALA A 137 -23.39 10.38 19.21
C ALA A 137 -24.56 11.35 19.03
N VAL A 138 -24.22 12.60 18.72
CA VAL A 138 -25.15 13.71 18.50
C VAL A 138 -25.21 14.08 17.02
N THR A 139 -26.30 14.73 16.63
CA THR A 139 -26.54 15.11 15.23
C THR A 139 -27.07 16.53 15.10
N ARG A 140 -26.64 17.23 14.05
CA ARG A 140 -27.14 18.57 13.72
C ARG A 140 -27.38 18.71 12.23
N GLN A 141 -28.49 19.33 11.83
CA GLN A 141 -28.75 19.64 10.42
C GLN A 141 -28.20 21.02 10.08
N VAL A 142 -27.34 21.08 9.06
CA VAL A 142 -26.74 22.31 8.53
C VAL A 142 -26.81 22.24 7.00
N ASP A 143 -27.48 23.22 6.39
CA ASP A 143 -27.66 23.37 4.93
C ASP A 143 -28.06 22.08 4.17
N GLY A 144 -28.89 21.26 4.81
CA GLY A 144 -29.42 20.00 4.26
C GLY A 144 -28.57 18.76 4.54
N TRP A 145 -27.33 18.93 5.00
CA TRP A 145 -26.51 17.85 5.54
C TRP A 145 -26.88 17.56 6.99
N THR A 146 -26.82 16.28 7.39
CA THR A 146 -26.80 15.88 8.81
C THR A 146 -25.35 15.61 9.21
N LEU A 147 -24.83 16.44 10.10
CA LEU A 147 -23.56 16.24 10.79
C LEU A 147 -23.75 15.23 11.92
N ILE A 148 -22.76 14.37 12.17
CA ILE A 148 -22.77 13.31 13.19
C ILE A 148 -21.41 13.29 13.90
N ALA A 149 -21.38 13.36 15.23
CA ALA A 149 -20.14 13.27 16.02
C ALA A 149 -20.37 12.71 17.43
N ASP A 150 -19.31 12.33 18.14
CA ASP A 150 -19.38 11.81 19.53
C ASP A 150 -19.79 12.87 20.58
N SER A 151 -19.80 14.18 20.27
CA SER A 151 -20.22 15.24 21.21
C SER A 151 -20.70 16.54 20.53
N GLU A 152 -21.48 17.35 21.27
CA GLU A 152 -21.91 18.70 20.82
C GLU A 152 -20.70 19.63 20.74
N GLU A 153 -19.71 19.45 21.61
CA GLU A 153 -18.45 20.20 21.61
C GLU A 153 -17.61 19.98 20.34
N VAL A 154 -17.70 18.80 19.70
CA VAL A 154 -17.07 18.54 18.39
C VAL A 154 -17.84 19.24 17.27
N LEU A 155 -19.18 19.15 17.24
CA LEU A 155 -19.99 19.85 16.23
C LEU A 155 -19.86 21.37 16.35
N ASP A 156 -19.87 21.92 17.56
CA ASP A 156 -19.63 23.35 17.81
C ASP A 156 -18.24 23.78 17.31
N ARG A 157 -17.19 22.96 17.47
CA ARG A 157 -15.84 23.25 16.93
C ARG A 157 -15.81 23.24 15.40
N PHE A 158 -16.44 22.23 14.80
CA PHE A 158 -16.51 22.03 13.35
C PHE A 158 -17.27 23.17 12.65
N GLU A 159 -18.46 23.52 13.16
CA GLU A 159 -19.29 24.59 12.61
C GLU A 159 -18.62 25.97 12.76
N ASN A 160 -18.13 26.29 13.96
CA ASN A 160 -17.55 27.62 14.26
C ASN A 160 -16.09 27.80 13.79
N ALA A 161 -15.51 26.84 13.07
CA ALA A 161 -14.22 27.01 12.42
C ALA A 161 -14.24 28.23 11.46
N SER A 162 -13.24 29.10 11.58
CA SER A 162 -13.23 30.41 10.92
C SER A 162 -12.87 30.40 9.44
N GLU A 163 -12.26 29.32 8.98
CA GLU A 163 -11.81 29.09 7.60
C GLU A 163 -12.31 27.70 7.18
N LYS A 164 -12.77 27.58 5.93
CA LYS A 164 -13.44 26.39 5.38
C LYS A 164 -12.68 25.85 4.17
N LEU A 165 -12.90 24.59 3.81
CA LEU A 165 -12.22 23.99 2.65
C LEU A 165 -12.49 24.74 1.33
N GLU A 166 -13.64 25.41 1.17
CA GLU A 166 -13.93 26.24 -0.02
C GLU A 166 -13.02 27.49 -0.15
N ASP A 167 -12.36 27.92 0.93
CA ASP A 167 -11.41 29.03 0.97
C ASP A 167 -9.93 28.55 0.99
N ALA A 168 -9.67 27.24 0.92
CA ALA A 168 -8.34 26.66 1.19
C ALA A 168 -7.57 26.29 -0.10
N ASP A 169 -6.48 27.03 -0.39
CA ASP A 169 -5.65 26.82 -1.60
C ASP A 169 -5.15 25.37 -1.76
N TRP A 170 -4.75 24.71 -0.65
CA TRP A 170 -4.30 23.29 -0.67
C TRP A 170 -5.40 22.32 -1.14
N PHE A 171 -6.66 22.66 -0.87
CA PHE A 171 -7.81 21.81 -1.18
C PHE A 171 -8.31 22.03 -2.62
N ASP A 172 -8.21 23.24 -3.16
CA ASP A 172 -8.43 23.50 -4.60
C ASP A 172 -7.38 22.73 -5.45
N ALA A 173 -6.11 22.77 -5.03
CA ALA A 173 -5.04 21.97 -5.64
C ALA A 173 -5.30 20.46 -5.54
N ALA A 174 -5.61 19.95 -4.35
CA ALA A 174 -5.92 18.54 -4.11
C ALA A 174 -7.13 18.04 -4.94
N GLN A 175 -8.18 18.84 -5.08
CA GLN A 175 -9.32 18.53 -5.97
C GLN A 175 -8.96 18.51 -7.45
N GLY A 176 -7.86 19.17 -7.86
CA GLY A 176 -7.31 19.08 -9.21
C GLY A 176 -6.60 17.76 -9.54
N ARG A 177 -6.24 16.94 -8.53
CA ARG A 177 -5.48 15.69 -8.69
C ARG A 177 -6.35 14.41 -8.63
N VAL A 178 -7.66 14.52 -8.38
CA VAL A 178 -8.59 13.38 -8.22
C VAL A 178 -9.44 13.11 -9.46
N GLU A 179 -9.80 11.86 -9.68
CA GLU A 179 -10.66 11.46 -10.80
C GLU A 179 -12.12 11.83 -10.61
N GLU A 180 -12.78 12.26 -11.69
CA GLU A 180 -14.23 12.32 -11.77
C GLU A 180 -14.81 10.89 -11.69
N SER A 181 -15.22 10.45 -10.49
CA SER A 181 -16.04 9.27 -10.15
C SER A 181 -15.41 8.18 -9.23
N ALA A 182 -15.16 8.46 -7.94
CA ALA A 182 -14.63 7.51 -6.92
C ALA A 182 -15.47 7.38 -5.60
N LEU A 183 -15.70 6.15 -5.04
CA LEU A 183 -16.44 5.88 -3.78
C LEU A 183 -15.54 5.79 -2.56
N VAL A 184 -14.24 5.95 -2.76
CA VAL A 184 -13.37 6.61 -1.81
C VAL A 184 -12.58 7.64 -2.61
N THR A 185 -12.91 8.92 -2.44
CA THR A 185 -11.95 10.00 -2.67
C THR A 185 -11.44 10.44 -1.31
N PHE A 186 -10.13 10.55 -1.13
CA PHE A 186 -9.55 11.10 0.10
C PHE A 186 -8.70 12.33 -0.17
N TYR A 187 -8.63 13.19 0.84
CA TYR A 187 -7.91 14.44 0.89
C TYR A 187 -7.20 14.52 2.24
N ALA A 188 -5.94 14.94 2.23
CA ALA A 188 -5.09 15.01 3.40
C ALA A 188 -4.43 16.39 3.47
N ASN A 189 -4.66 17.13 4.56
CA ASN A 189 -4.00 18.40 4.84
C ASN A 189 -2.59 18.11 5.35
N GLY A 190 -1.58 18.40 4.52
CA GLY A 190 -0.20 18.07 4.83
C GLY A 190 0.34 18.82 6.04
N VAL A 191 -0.02 20.09 6.22
CA VAL A 191 0.37 20.90 7.40
C VAL A 191 -0.14 20.26 8.69
N ALA A 192 -1.43 19.89 8.73
CA ALA A 192 -2.03 19.28 9.91
C ALA A 192 -1.45 17.88 10.23
N ILE A 193 -1.03 17.13 9.20
CA ILE A 193 -0.33 15.84 9.36
C ILE A 193 1.12 16.05 9.86
N ASN A 194 1.85 17.02 9.31
CA ASN A 194 3.23 17.33 9.72
C ASN A 194 3.28 17.79 11.20
N ASP A 195 2.32 18.61 11.63
CA ASP A 195 2.19 19.04 13.02
C ASP A 195 1.94 17.83 13.94
N ALA A 196 0.96 16.97 13.61
CA ALA A 196 0.65 15.77 14.40
C ALA A 196 1.82 14.76 14.47
N LEU A 197 2.54 14.53 13.36
CA LEU A 197 3.73 13.67 13.33
C LEU A 197 4.84 14.19 14.24
N THR A 198 4.95 15.52 14.40
CA THR A 198 5.94 16.15 15.28
C THR A 198 5.66 15.87 16.77
N GLU A 199 4.38 15.70 17.16
CA GLU A 199 3.99 15.42 18.55
C GLU A 199 4.09 13.93 18.93
N VAL A 200 3.92 13.03 17.95
CA VAL A 200 4.00 11.56 18.12
C VAL A 200 5.45 11.04 18.14
N ALA A 201 6.45 11.86 17.75
CA ALA A 201 7.85 11.49 17.70
C ALA A 201 8.39 10.94 19.05
N PRO A 202 9.02 9.75 19.11
CA PRO A 202 9.50 9.17 20.37
C PRO A 202 10.53 10.06 21.06
N ALA A 203 10.30 10.38 22.35
CA ALA A 203 11.08 11.38 23.08
C ALA A 203 12.60 11.04 23.16
N GLY A 204 13.39 11.65 22.28
CA GLY A 204 14.83 11.44 22.15
C GLY A 204 15.28 10.87 20.79
N CYS A 205 14.34 10.49 19.93
CA CYS A 205 14.57 10.24 18.51
C CYS A 205 14.13 11.50 17.73
N ASP A 206 15.07 12.30 17.25
CA ASP A 206 14.76 13.35 16.28
C ASP A 206 14.26 12.69 14.99
N LEU A 207 13.10 13.11 14.47
CA LEU A 207 12.68 12.74 13.11
C LEU A 207 13.68 13.37 12.11
N PRO A 208 14.19 12.63 11.12
CA PRO A 208 15.03 13.16 10.07
C PRO A 208 14.44 14.42 9.42
N GLU A 209 15.28 15.45 9.23
CA GLU A 209 14.94 16.63 8.41
C GLU A 209 14.61 16.26 6.95
N ALA A 210 14.93 15.03 6.55
CA ALA A 210 14.62 14.40 5.27
C ALA A 210 13.19 13.83 5.13
N TYR A 211 12.37 13.86 6.19
CA TYR A 211 10.92 13.72 6.01
C TYR A 211 10.40 15.04 5.43
N GLY A 212 10.32 15.09 4.09
CA GLY A 212 9.81 16.24 3.35
C GLY A 212 8.43 16.67 3.83
N LYS A 213 8.16 17.98 3.77
CA LYS A 213 6.88 18.54 4.24
C LYS A 213 5.81 18.23 3.22
N LEU A 214 4.83 17.42 3.59
CA LEU A 214 3.60 17.30 2.82
C LEU A 214 2.87 18.65 2.83
N GLU A 215 2.47 19.18 1.67
CA GLU A 215 1.52 20.31 1.58
C GLU A 215 0.09 19.76 1.51
N TYR A 216 -0.15 18.79 0.62
CA TYR A 216 -1.36 17.97 0.62
C TYR A 216 -1.10 16.59 0.00
N ALA A 217 -1.99 15.64 0.30
CA ALA A 217 -2.19 14.47 -0.56
C ALA A 217 -3.66 14.33 -0.95
N ALA A 218 -3.90 13.74 -2.11
CA ALA A 218 -5.23 13.47 -2.64
C ALA A 218 -5.22 12.09 -3.30
N GLY A 219 -6.33 11.37 -3.29
CA GLY A 219 -6.37 10.07 -3.98
C GLY A 219 -7.76 9.54 -4.23
N THR A 220 -7.84 8.67 -5.22
CA THR A 220 -9.06 8.01 -5.67
C THR A 220 -8.94 6.51 -5.62
N LEU A 221 -10.10 5.88 -5.43
CA LEU A 221 -10.28 4.45 -5.56
C LEU A 221 -11.30 4.17 -6.67
N VAL A 222 -10.94 3.26 -7.56
CA VAL A 222 -11.73 2.89 -8.73
C VAL A 222 -11.92 1.37 -8.83
N ALA A 223 -13.07 0.98 -9.35
CA ALA A 223 -13.46 -0.34 -9.80
C ALA A 223 -13.55 -0.24 -11.33
N GLU A 224 -12.67 -0.95 -12.02
CA GLU A 224 -12.60 -1.01 -13.47
C GLU A 224 -13.47 -2.16 -14.00
N ASP A 225 -13.38 -2.47 -15.30
CA ASP A 225 -14.07 -3.62 -15.88
C ASP A 225 -13.58 -4.96 -15.32
N ASP A 226 -12.33 -5.02 -14.83
CA ASP A 226 -11.65 -6.23 -14.39
C ASP A 226 -11.01 -6.22 -12.99
N GLY A 227 -10.67 -5.07 -12.41
CA GLY A 227 -10.04 -4.99 -11.09
C GLY A 227 -10.36 -3.72 -10.29
N LEU A 228 -9.72 -3.57 -9.12
CA LEU A 228 -9.70 -2.33 -8.34
C LEU A 228 -8.40 -1.57 -8.60
N ARG A 229 -8.49 -0.25 -8.77
CA ARG A 229 -7.37 0.67 -9.02
C ARG A 229 -7.33 1.81 -8.00
N VAL A 230 -6.21 1.99 -7.34
CA VAL A 230 -5.89 3.14 -6.48
C VAL A 230 -5.04 4.13 -7.26
N ARG A 231 -5.26 5.44 -7.10
CA ARG A 231 -4.23 6.46 -7.34
C ARG A 231 -4.13 7.42 -6.15
N VAL A 232 -2.92 7.91 -5.88
CA VAL A 232 -2.58 8.87 -4.82
C VAL A 232 -1.57 9.87 -5.37
N ALA A 233 -1.93 11.14 -5.39
CA ALA A 233 -1.02 12.26 -5.64
C ALA A 233 -0.62 12.92 -4.31
N ALA A 234 0.60 13.44 -4.22
CA ALA A 234 1.07 14.20 -3.06
C ALA A 234 2.04 15.31 -3.50
N GLU A 235 1.77 16.53 -3.04
CA GLU A 235 2.63 17.70 -3.26
C GLU A 235 3.37 18.06 -1.96
N GLY A 236 4.65 18.39 -2.02
CA GLY A 236 5.46 18.66 -0.82
C GLY A 236 6.91 19.08 -1.06
N GLU A 237 7.51 19.76 -0.07
CA GLU A 237 8.91 20.23 -0.14
C GLU A 237 9.91 19.17 0.38
N GLY A 238 11.02 18.95 -0.35
CA GLY A 238 12.24 18.34 0.21
C GLY A 238 12.39 16.83 0.02
N VAL A 239 11.58 16.23 -0.84
CA VAL A 239 11.70 14.82 -1.28
C VAL A 239 12.81 14.65 -2.35
N GLU A 240 13.35 15.75 -2.87
CA GLU A 240 14.28 15.79 -4.03
C GLU A 240 15.54 14.91 -3.90
N ASP A 241 16.11 14.80 -2.70
CA ASP A 241 17.33 14.02 -2.44
C ASP A 241 17.06 12.53 -2.17
N LEU A 242 15.79 12.11 -2.04
CA LEU A 242 15.46 10.78 -1.51
C LEU A 242 15.61 9.64 -2.53
N VAL A 243 15.32 9.89 -3.82
CA VAL A 243 15.31 8.90 -4.90
C VAL A 243 16.58 9.07 -5.75
N GLN A 244 17.50 8.11 -5.68
CA GLN A 244 18.81 8.17 -6.34
C GLN A 244 19.24 6.80 -6.87
N GLY A 245 18.97 6.49 -8.14
CA GLY A 245 19.45 5.26 -8.76
C GLY A 245 18.82 4.96 -10.13
N GLU A 246 18.86 3.68 -10.53
CA GLU A 246 18.10 3.19 -11.68
C GLU A 246 17.14 2.07 -11.27
N SER A 247 15.96 2.06 -11.89
CA SER A 247 15.01 0.96 -11.76
C SER A 247 15.46 -0.24 -12.58
N LEU A 248 15.49 -1.41 -11.93
CA LEU A 248 16.06 -2.62 -12.54
C LEU A 248 15.05 -3.42 -13.38
N LEU A 249 13.81 -2.93 -13.50
CA LEU A 249 12.70 -3.56 -14.23
C LEU A 249 13.09 -4.01 -15.65
N SER A 250 13.76 -3.13 -16.40
CA SER A 250 14.16 -3.40 -17.79
C SER A 250 15.23 -4.48 -17.96
N GLN A 251 15.83 -4.95 -16.86
CA GLN A 251 16.76 -6.08 -16.88
C GLN A 251 16.10 -7.42 -16.55
N ILE A 252 14.93 -7.40 -15.86
CA ILE A 252 14.19 -8.59 -15.42
C ILE A 252 13.81 -9.46 -16.63
N PRO A 253 14.23 -10.74 -16.69
CA PRO A 253 13.90 -11.63 -17.80
C PRO A 253 12.40 -11.92 -17.92
N ALA A 254 11.93 -12.12 -19.15
CA ALA A 254 10.58 -12.59 -19.44
C ALA A 254 10.25 -13.93 -18.73
N GLY A 255 8.97 -14.11 -18.39
CA GLY A 255 8.48 -15.25 -17.61
C GLY A 255 8.68 -15.11 -16.10
N ALA A 256 8.99 -13.91 -15.60
CA ALA A 256 8.87 -13.57 -14.19
C ALA A 256 7.38 -13.37 -13.83
N PHE A 257 6.90 -14.08 -12.81
CA PHE A 257 5.51 -14.01 -12.35
C PHE A 257 5.36 -13.25 -11.03
N ALA A 258 6.48 -12.87 -10.41
CA ALA A 258 6.52 -11.97 -9.28
C ALA A 258 7.75 -11.06 -9.41
N TYR A 259 7.57 -9.78 -9.10
CA TYR A 259 8.60 -8.75 -9.08
C TYR A 259 8.32 -7.77 -7.95
N LEU A 260 9.35 -7.43 -7.20
CA LEU A 260 9.41 -6.37 -6.20
C LEU A 260 10.73 -5.62 -6.41
N GLY A 261 10.68 -4.31 -6.60
CA GLY A 261 11.87 -3.53 -6.88
C GLY A 261 11.71 -2.08 -6.51
N SER A 262 12.79 -1.33 -6.68
CA SER A 262 12.79 0.12 -6.58
C SER A 262 13.98 0.70 -7.35
N PRO A 263 13.91 1.97 -7.80
CA PRO A 263 15.11 2.77 -7.96
C PRO A 263 15.89 2.83 -6.63
N GLY A 264 17.12 3.34 -6.69
CA GLY A 264 17.91 3.57 -5.49
C GLY A 264 17.32 4.67 -4.60
N PHE A 265 17.73 4.67 -3.34
CA PHE A 265 17.35 5.68 -2.35
C PHE A 265 18.57 6.12 -1.54
N ASP A 266 18.64 7.41 -1.17
CA ASP A 266 19.70 7.89 -0.27
C ASP A 266 19.41 7.47 1.18
N THR A 267 19.87 6.26 1.49
CA THR A 267 19.79 5.67 2.83
C THR A 267 20.46 6.51 3.93
N THR A 268 21.32 7.49 3.56
CA THR A 268 21.95 8.40 4.52
C THR A 268 21.00 9.50 5.01
N GLN A 269 20.11 10.02 4.14
CA GLN A 269 19.13 11.05 4.48
C GLN A 269 18.10 10.55 5.49
N PHE A 270 17.49 9.39 5.20
CA PHE A 270 16.52 8.75 6.10
C PHE A 270 17.15 8.31 7.43
N SER A 271 18.48 8.17 7.49
CA SER A 271 19.24 7.69 8.64
C SER A 271 18.70 6.38 9.23
N LEU A 272 18.22 5.45 8.37
CA LEU A 272 17.48 4.25 8.79
C LEU A 272 18.20 3.42 9.86
N GLY A 273 19.53 3.28 9.76
CA GLY A 273 20.34 2.65 10.80
C GLY A 273 20.27 3.38 12.15
N ALA A 274 20.20 4.71 12.18
CA ALA A 274 20.03 5.50 13.40
C ALA A 274 18.60 5.42 13.96
N GLN A 275 17.57 5.48 13.10
CA GLN A 275 16.18 5.27 13.53
C GLN A 275 15.99 3.86 14.14
N LEU A 276 16.50 2.83 13.46
CA LEU A 276 16.44 1.44 13.92
C LEU A 276 17.23 1.24 15.21
N ARG A 277 18.37 1.93 15.40
CA ARG A 277 19.07 2.00 16.70
C ARG A 277 18.20 2.66 17.77
N CYS A 278 17.57 3.79 17.49
CA CYS A 278 16.73 4.50 18.46
C CYS A 278 15.52 3.66 18.91
N ALA A 279 14.89 2.94 17.99
CA ALA A 279 13.79 2.01 18.29
C ALA A 279 14.24 0.76 19.08
N LEU A 280 15.43 0.22 18.79
CA LEU A 280 15.91 -1.05 19.37
C LEU A 280 16.84 -0.90 20.60
N ASP A 281 17.31 0.31 20.92
CA ASP A 281 17.90 0.64 22.23
C ASP A 281 16.83 0.82 23.34
N SER A 282 15.54 0.61 23.01
CA SER A 282 14.49 0.45 24.02
C SER A 282 14.75 -0.77 24.90
N GLU A 283 14.61 -0.61 26.23
CA GLU A 283 15.08 -1.60 27.23
C GLU A 283 14.41 -2.99 27.14
N ASP A 284 13.29 -3.11 26.42
CA ASP A 284 12.44 -4.31 26.38
C ASP A 284 12.92 -5.41 25.41
N LEU A 285 13.72 -5.10 24.38
CA LEU A 285 14.02 -6.06 23.30
C LEU A 285 15.27 -6.95 23.52
N GLY A 286 16.06 -6.68 24.56
CA GLY A 286 16.98 -7.64 25.17
C GLY A 286 18.22 -8.11 24.36
N ALA A 287 18.33 -7.74 23.09
CA ALA A 287 19.52 -7.98 22.25
C ALA A 287 19.75 -6.74 21.36
N GLY A 288 20.75 -5.93 21.70
CA GLY A 288 21.06 -4.71 20.95
C GLY A 288 21.63 -5.02 19.56
N LEU A 289 21.41 -4.13 18.59
CA LEU A 289 21.91 -4.27 17.21
C LEU A 289 23.41 -4.64 17.12
N PRO A 290 24.33 -4.10 17.92
CA PRO A 290 25.75 -4.48 17.86
C PRO A 290 26.05 -5.93 18.27
N ASP A 291 25.11 -6.64 18.93
CA ASP A 291 25.19 -8.08 19.15
C ASP A 291 24.70 -8.88 17.94
N VAL A 292 23.78 -8.33 17.15
CA VAL A 292 23.26 -8.93 15.90
C VAL A 292 24.26 -8.76 14.76
N GLU A 293 24.80 -7.56 14.54
CA GLU A 293 25.87 -7.28 13.56
C GLU A 293 27.08 -8.19 13.80
N ARG A 294 27.46 -8.41 15.07
CA ARG A 294 28.58 -9.29 15.44
C ARG A 294 28.30 -10.77 15.19
N GLN A 295 27.03 -11.18 15.09
CA GLN A 295 26.63 -12.54 14.69
C GLN A 295 26.57 -12.67 13.16
N LEU A 296 26.04 -11.65 12.46
CA LEU A 296 25.97 -11.59 10.99
C LEU A 296 27.34 -11.36 10.32
N GLY A 297 28.28 -10.74 11.03
CA GLY A 297 29.62 -10.40 10.56
C GLY A 297 29.76 -9.01 9.96
N VAL A 298 28.69 -8.50 9.38
CA VAL A 298 28.59 -7.22 8.66
C VAL A 298 27.76 -6.22 9.49
N SER A 299 27.91 -4.92 9.24
CA SER A 299 27.03 -3.91 9.84
C SER A 299 25.68 -3.85 9.11
N PHE A 300 24.68 -3.24 9.75
CA PHE A 300 23.42 -2.94 9.03
C PHE A 300 23.62 -1.87 7.95
N ASP A 301 24.56 -0.95 8.12
CA ASP A 301 24.84 0.08 7.13
C ASP A 301 25.45 -0.57 5.85
N ASP A 302 26.39 -1.51 5.98
CA ASP A 302 26.92 -2.32 4.85
C ASP A 302 25.85 -3.19 4.17
N LEU A 303 24.77 -3.55 4.87
CA LEU A 303 23.63 -4.29 4.31
C LEU A 303 22.68 -3.37 3.54
N PHE A 304 22.46 -2.13 3.99
CA PHE A 304 21.63 -1.16 3.29
C PHE A 304 22.34 -0.61 2.03
N GLU A 305 23.67 -0.41 2.08
CA GLU A 305 24.48 -0.05 0.91
C GLU A 305 24.32 -1.00 -0.29
N LEU A 306 23.99 -2.28 -0.06
CA LEU A 306 23.71 -3.26 -1.13
C LEU A 306 22.55 -2.84 -2.04
N PHE A 307 21.59 -2.08 -1.52
CA PHE A 307 20.36 -1.67 -2.20
C PHE A 307 20.38 -0.20 -2.64
N ALA A 308 21.42 0.56 -2.27
CA ALA A 308 21.43 2.03 -2.33
C ALA A 308 21.16 2.61 -3.73
N GLY A 309 21.71 2.01 -4.80
CA GLY A 309 21.49 2.45 -6.19
C GLY A 309 20.32 1.75 -6.92
N GLY A 310 19.58 0.87 -6.25
CA GLY A 310 18.38 0.20 -6.78
C GLY A 310 18.42 -1.32 -6.67
N TYR A 311 17.23 -1.95 -6.71
CA TYR A 311 17.10 -3.40 -6.64
C TYR A 311 15.88 -3.95 -7.40
N GLY A 312 15.95 -5.24 -7.74
CA GLY A 312 14.85 -6.00 -8.34
C GLY A 312 14.88 -7.45 -7.87
N LEU A 313 14.01 -7.78 -6.91
CA LEU A 313 13.70 -9.14 -6.48
C LEU A 313 12.61 -9.71 -7.39
N TYR A 314 12.88 -10.83 -8.06
CA TYR A 314 11.90 -11.48 -8.93
C TYR A 314 11.84 -13.00 -8.72
N VAL A 315 10.71 -13.59 -9.10
CA VAL A 315 10.48 -15.03 -9.10
C VAL A 315 9.99 -15.47 -10.48
N ARG A 316 10.58 -16.55 -11.00
CA ARG A 316 10.20 -17.16 -12.28
C ARG A 316 10.11 -18.68 -12.19
N SER A 317 9.45 -19.27 -13.19
CA SER A 317 9.32 -20.73 -13.30
C SER A 317 10.68 -21.44 -13.35
N GLY A 318 10.90 -22.38 -12.43
CA GLY A 318 12.09 -23.22 -12.36
C GLY A 318 11.80 -24.69 -12.66
N THR A 319 12.79 -25.57 -12.46
CA THR A 319 12.70 -26.98 -12.91
C THR A 319 12.18 -27.97 -11.85
N ILE A 320 12.15 -27.57 -10.58
CA ILE A 320 11.68 -28.39 -9.42
C ILE A 320 11.01 -27.48 -8.39
N ILE A 321 11.65 -26.35 -8.08
CA ILE A 321 11.11 -25.20 -7.36
C ILE A 321 11.28 -23.96 -8.26
N PRO A 322 10.53 -22.86 -8.04
CA PRO A 322 10.78 -21.58 -8.70
C PRO A 322 12.21 -21.08 -8.48
N GLU A 323 12.71 -20.29 -9.43
CA GLU A 323 13.93 -19.53 -9.23
C GLU A 323 13.56 -18.15 -8.66
N VAL A 324 13.93 -17.92 -7.40
CA VAL A 324 13.97 -16.59 -6.77
C VAL A 324 15.35 -15.98 -7.06
N THR A 325 15.37 -14.73 -7.53
CA THR A 325 16.57 -13.96 -7.84
C THR A 325 16.43 -12.52 -7.36
N LEU A 326 17.42 -12.03 -6.61
CA LEU A 326 17.61 -10.63 -6.26
C LEU A 326 18.71 -10.05 -7.15
N LEU A 327 18.38 -9.03 -7.93
CA LEU A 327 19.31 -8.18 -8.65
C LEU A 327 19.50 -6.87 -7.87
N LEU A 328 20.74 -6.37 -7.83
CA LEU A 328 21.17 -5.18 -7.09
C LEU A 328 22.04 -4.29 -7.98
N ALA A 329 21.88 -2.97 -7.86
CA ALA A 329 22.78 -1.96 -8.42
C ALA A 329 23.50 -1.19 -7.29
N PRO A 330 24.48 -1.79 -6.61
CA PRO A 330 25.25 -1.12 -5.56
C PRO A 330 26.25 -0.11 -6.15
N GLU A 331 26.56 0.96 -5.40
CA GLU A 331 27.55 1.96 -5.83
C GLU A 331 28.94 1.37 -6.12
N GLU A 332 29.35 0.41 -5.29
CA GLU A 332 30.61 -0.32 -5.44
C GLU A 332 30.36 -1.84 -5.53
N GLU A 333 30.25 -2.36 -6.76
CA GLU A 333 30.12 -3.80 -7.09
C GLU A 333 31.10 -4.67 -6.26
N ALA A 334 32.36 -4.25 -6.15
CA ALA A 334 33.40 -4.98 -5.44
C ALA A 334 33.21 -4.97 -3.90
N ARG A 335 32.62 -3.93 -3.31
CA ARG A 335 32.29 -3.86 -1.88
C ARG A 335 31.08 -4.74 -1.58
N ALA A 336 30.02 -4.62 -2.39
CA ALA A 336 28.82 -5.45 -2.26
C ALA A 336 29.12 -6.96 -2.33
N VAL A 337 29.97 -7.37 -3.27
CA VAL A 337 30.45 -8.76 -3.37
C VAL A 337 31.27 -9.18 -2.14
N ALA A 338 32.03 -8.28 -1.52
CA ALA A 338 32.76 -8.58 -0.28
C ALA A 338 31.81 -8.75 0.91
N THR A 339 30.78 -7.91 1.06
CA THR A 339 29.71 -8.06 2.08
C THR A 339 29.02 -9.42 1.95
N LEU A 340 28.72 -9.85 0.72
CA LEU A 340 28.14 -11.18 0.45
C LEU A 340 29.11 -12.33 0.76
N ASP A 341 30.41 -12.19 0.46
CA ASP A 341 31.43 -13.17 0.85
C ASP A 341 31.55 -13.30 2.39
N GLU A 342 31.50 -12.19 3.15
CA GLU A 342 31.54 -12.23 4.62
C GLU A 342 30.30 -12.88 5.24
N LEU A 343 29.11 -12.59 4.72
CA LEU A 343 27.85 -13.25 5.10
C LEU A 343 27.92 -14.76 4.83
N ALA A 344 28.38 -15.16 3.64
CA ALA A 344 28.54 -16.56 3.26
C ALA A 344 29.53 -17.28 4.18
N GLU A 345 30.65 -16.65 4.54
CA GLU A 345 31.59 -17.20 5.53
C GLU A 345 30.90 -17.44 6.89
N LYS A 346 30.05 -16.55 7.40
CA LYS A 346 29.32 -16.81 8.66
C LYS A 346 28.35 -17.97 8.53
N VAL A 347 27.60 -18.06 7.43
CA VAL A 347 26.62 -19.14 7.21
C VAL A 347 27.33 -20.50 7.13
N THR A 348 28.49 -20.60 6.47
CA THR A 348 29.29 -21.85 6.49
C THR A 348 29.81 -22.19 7.88
N ALA A 349 30.28 -21.20 8.65
CA ALA A 349 30.79 -21.39 10.01
C ALA A 349 29.72 -21.83 11.03
N LEU A 350 28.46 -21.41 10.84
CA LEU A 350 27.33 -21.77 11.70
C LEU A 350 26.66 -23.09 11.30
N GLY A 351 26.40 -23.30 9.99
CA GLY A 351 25.53 -24.35 9.49
C GLY A 351 26.21 -25.58 8.89
N GLY A 352 27.52 -25.54 8.65
CA GLY A 352 28.22 -26.60 7.88
C GLY A 352 27.88 -26.59 6.38
N ALA A 353 27.28 -25.50 5.89
CA ALA A 353 27.15 -25.19 4.48
C ALA A 353 28.53 -25.12 3.80
N LYS A 354 28.57 -25.24 2.48
CA LYS A 354 29.81 -25.11 1.69
C LYS A 354 29.75 -23.91 0.78
N LEU A 355 30.82 -23.12 0.78
CA LEU A 355 31.09 -22.09 -0.21
C LEU A 355 32.11 -22.64 -1.22
N GLU A 356 31.70 -22.76 -2.47
CA GLU A 356 32.54 -23.19 -3.60
C GLU A 356 32.51 -22.10 -4.71
N ARG A 357 33.44 -22.11 -5.67
CA ARG A 357 33.41 -21.18 -6.82
C ARG A 357 32.89 -21.87 -8.08
N ARG A 358 32.16 -21.13 -8.90
CA ARG A 358 31.48 -21.63 -10.10
C ARG A 358 31.45 -20.58 -11.19
N GLN A 359 32.01 -20.92 -12.35
CA GLN A 359 31.84 -20.11 -13.56
C GLN A 359 30.38 -20.20 -14.05
N ILE A 360 29.72 -19.06 -14.26
CA ILE A 360 28.40 -18.95 -14.87
C ILE A 360 28.49 -17.90 -15.98
N GLY A 361 28.38 -18.32 -17.24
CA GLY A 361 28.71 -17.44 -18.37
C GLY A 361 30.14 -16.91 -18.23
N GLU A 362 30.30 -15.59 -18.24
CA GLU A 362 31.59 -14.91 -18.01
C GLU A 362 31.86 -14.56 -16.53
N THR A 363 30.87 -14.72 -15.63
CA THR A 363 30.96 -14.41 -14.19
C THR A 363 31.65 -15.50 -13.34
N ASP A 364 32.59 -15.12 -12.47
CA ASP A 364 33.14 -15.96 -11.37
C ASP A 364 32.20 -15.88 -10.15
N ALA A 365 31.16 -16.72 -10.16
CA ALA A 365 30.16 -16.78 -9.11
C ALA A 365 30.61 -17.65 -7.93
N ARG A 366 30.01 -17.40 -6.77
CA ARG A 366 30.10 -18.23 -5.57
C ARG A 366 28.86 -19.10 -5.47
N GLU A 367 29.03 -20.31 -4.94
CA GLU A 367 27.97 -21.27 -4.70
C GLU A 367 27.95 -21.65 -3.21
N LEU A 368 26.94 -21.17 -2.50
CA LEU A 368 26.67 -21.48 -1.09
C LEU A 368 25.61 -22.59 -1.01
N ASN A 369 26.07 -23.83 -0.80
CA ASN A 369 25.23 -25.00 -0.68
C ASN A 369 24.70 -25.18 0.75
N LEU A 370 23.40 -24.94 0.95
CA LEU A 370 22.70 -25.04 2.24
C LEU A 370 22.05 -26.41 2.48
N GLY A 371 22.04 -27.29 1.47
CA GLY A 371 21.50 -28.65 1.55
C GLY A 371 20.38 -28.88 0.53
N PRO A 372 19.10 -28.59 0.88
CA PRO A 372 17.98 -28.65 -0.07
C PRO A 372 17.93 -27.42 -1.00
N VAL A 373 18.64 -26.35 -0.65
CA VAL A 373 18.71 -25.09 -1.41
C VAL A 373 20.19 -24.75 -1.66
N THR A 374 20.46 -24.16 -2.82
CA THR A 374 21.75 -23.58 -3.19
C THR A 374 21.53 -22.11 -3.45
N ILE A 375 22.38 -21.24 -2.89
CA ILE A 375 22.42 -19.82 -3.23
C ILE A 375 23.65 -19.57 -4.10
N LEU A 376 23.46 -18.91 -5.22
CA LEU A 376 24.49 -18.49 -6.16
C LEU A 376 24.58 -16.97 -6.12
N TYR A 377 25.77 -16.40 -5.99
CA TYR A 377 25.95 -14.95 -6.10
C TYR A 377 27.21 -14.56 -6.85
N GLY A 378 27.17 -13.43 -7.54
CA GLY A 378 28.26 -12.91 -8.35
C GLY A 378 27.88 -11.57 -8.96
N ALA A 379 28.75 -11.04 -9.80
CA ALA A 379 28.60 -9.69 -10.32
C ALA A 379 29.12 -9.55 -11.76
N GLY A 380 28.69 -8.47 -12.41
CA GLY A 380 29.10 -8.06 -13.74
C GLY A 380 28.35 -6.80 -14.17
N ASP A 381 28.99 -6.01 -15.03
CA ASP A 381 28.42 -4.79 -15.62
C ASP A 381 27.85 -3.79 -14.60
N GLY A 382 28.44 -3.72 -13.40
CA GLY A 382 28.06 -2.83 -12.30
C GLY A 382 26.96 -3.38 -11.39
N LYS A 383 26.45 -4.59 -11.67
CA LYS A 383 25.32 -5.19 -10.96
C LYS A 383 25.73 -6.47 -10.24
N VAL A 384 25.06 -6.72 -9.12
CA VAL A 384 25.26 -7.92 -8.28
C VAL A 384 23.98 -8.74 -8.32
N VAL A 385 24.10 -10.04 -8.53
CA VAL A 385 22.98 -10.98 -8.53
C VAL A 385 23.13 -11.99 -7.40
N VAL A 386 22.03 -12.29 -6.72
CA VAL A 386 21.90 -13.34 -5.70
C VAL A 386 20.69 -14.19 -6.08
N SER A 387 20.91 -15.42 -6.50
CA SER A 387 19.86 -16.30 -7.05
C SER A 387 19.87 -17.70 -6.45
N THR A 388 18.70 -18.33 -6.45
CA THR A 388 18.55 -19.77 -6.19
C THR A 388 18.88 -20.65 -7.40
N GLY A 389 19.13 -20.06 -8.58
CA GLY A 389 19.40 -20.78 -9.81
C GLY A 389 20.43 -20.10 -10.72
N ALA A 390 21.07 -20.90 -11.57
CA ALA A 390 22.23 -20.44 -12.33
C ALA A 390 21.89 -19.51 -13.51
N ALA A 391 20.62 -19.42 -13.87
CA ALA A 391 20.16 -18.56 -14.95
C ALA A 391 19.60 -17.23 -14.40
N GLY A 392 19.54 -17.00 -13.09
CA GLY A 392 19.29 -15.65 -12.56
C GLY A 392 20.34 -14.63 -13.06
N PHE A 393 21.53 -15.14 -13.38
CA PHE A 393 22.63 -14.40 -14.00
C PHE A 393 22.33 -13.90 -15.43
N ASP A 394 21.27 -14.40 -16.10
CA ASP A 394 20.78 -13.86 -17.37
C ASP A 394 20.51 -12.34 -17.24
N ALA A 395 20.01 -11.90 -16.08
CA ALA A 395 19.64 -10.51 -15.80
C ALA A 395 20.85 -9.55 -15.77
N LEU A 396 22.06 -10.02 -15.45
CA LEU A 396 23.28 -9.17 -15.51
C LEU A 396 23.55 -8.68 -16.94
N SER A 397 23.32 -9.54 -17.94
CA SER A 397 23.70 -9.27 -19.33
C SER A 397 22.88 -8.18 -20.02
N GLY A 398 21.70 -7.84 -19.49
CA GLY A 398 20.72 -7.02 -20.19
C GLY A 398 20.08 -7.67 -21.43
N GLU A 399 20.59 -8.80 -21.94
CA GLU A 399 20.07 -9.46 -23.15
C GLU A 399 18.77 -10.26 -22.90
N GLY A 400 18.18 -10.78 -23.99
CA GLY A 400 16.95 -11.58 -23.96
C GLY A 400 15.65 -10.76 -23.99
N ALA A 401 14.51 -11.45 -23.96
CA ALA A 401 13.19 -10.84 -23.76
C ALA A 401 12.99 -10.49 -22.28
N LYS A 402 12.22 -9.44 -22.00
CA LYS A 402 12.05 -8.87 -20.64
C LYS A 402 10.65 -9.09 -20.08
N LEU A 403 10.50 -8.88 -18.76
CA LEU A 403 9.18 -8.81 -18.12
C LEU A 403 8.28 -7.74 -18.79
N GLU A 404 8.88 -6.61 -19.18
CA GLU A 404 8.22 -5.56 -19.97
C GLU A 404 7.74 -6.02 -21.36
N ASP A 405 8.21 -7.19 -21.83
CA ASP A 405 7.75 -7.84 -23.06
C ASP A 405 6.61 -8.86 -22.87
N ASP A 406 6.27 -9.23 -21.64
CA ASP A 406 5.21 -10.19 -21.37
C ASP A 406 3.81 -9.53 -21.47
N ALA A 407 2.84 -10.30 -21.99
CA ALA A 407 1.48 -9.78 -22.23
C ALA A 407 0.79 -9.35 -20.92
N GLY A 408 0.69 -10.25 -19.94
CA GLY A 408 0.03 -9.96 -18.65
C GLY A 408 0.66 -8.79 -17.87
N PHE A 409 1.95 -8.51 -18.07
CA PHE A 409 2.59 -7.33 -17.49
C PHE A 409 2.15 -6.02 -18.19
N ARG A 410 2.06 -6.02 -19.52
CA ARG A 410 1.51 -4.88 -20.28
C ARG A 410 0.03 -4.67 -20.00
N ASP A 411 -0.75 -5.75 -19.99
CA ASP A 411 -2.18 -5.73 -19.70
C ASP A 411 -2.41 -5.13 -18.29
N ALA A 412 -1.60 -5.52 -17.30
CA ALA A 412 -1.63 -4.93 -15.95
C ALA A 412 -1.19 -3.46 -15.89
N ARG A 413 -0.20 -3.01 -16.72
CA ARG A 413 0.16 -1.58 -16.81
C ARG A 413 -0.97 -0.73 -17.42
N GLU A 414 -1.64 -1.24 -18.45
CA GLU A 414 -2.78 -0.57 -19.09
C GLU A 414 -3.98 -0.48 -18.12
N ALA A 415 -4.33 -1.58 -17.44
CA ALA A 415 -5.41 -1.60 -16.45
C ALA A 415 -5.10 -0.78 -15.18
N ALA A 416 -3.84 -0.71 -14.75
CA ALA A 416 -3.40 0.20 -13.69
C ALA A 416 -3.41 1.68 -14.09
N GLY A 417 -3.65 1.99 -15.36
CA GLY A 417 -3.67 3.35 -15.90
C GLY A 417 -2.35 4.08 -15.66
N MET A 418 -1.23 3.35 -15.79
CA MET A 418 0.16 3.78 -15.62
C MET A 418 0.67 4.46 -16.89
N GLY A 419 1.50 5.49 -16.76
CA GLY A 419 2.15 6.19 -17.85
C GLY A 419 3.40 5.49 -18.42
N ASP A 420 4.07 6.21 -19.34
CA ASP A 420 5.31 5.80 -20.00
C ASP A 420 6.56 6.06 -19.13
N SER A 421 6.49 7.00 -18.18
CA SER A 421 7.62 7.50 -17.37
C SER A 421 7.76 6.84 -16.01
N ASP A 422 6.67 6.26 -15.50
CA ASP A 422 6.52 5.84 -14.12
C ASP A 422 7.32 4.56 -13.82
N ASP A 423 7.72 4.41 -12.55
CA ASP A 423 8.45 3.25 -12.05
C ASP A 423 7.51 2.18 -11.50
N VAL A 424 7.78 0.90 -11.79
CA VAL A 424 7.06 -0.23 -11.17
C VAL A 424 7.81 -0.67 -9.91
N PHE A 425 7.12 -0.62 -8.76
CA PHE A 425 7.62 -1.15 -7.48
C PHE A 425 7.24 -2.62 -7.26
N ALA A 426 6.08 -3.04 -7.78
CA ALA A 426 5.59 -4.40 -7.62
C ALA A 426 4.80 -4.88 -8.84
N TYR A 427 4.95 -6.17 -9.18
CA TYR A 427 4.07 -6.89 -10.09
C TYR A 427 3.93 -8.35 -9.66
N PHE A 428 2.71 -8.87 -9.70
CA PHE A 428 2.41 -10.27 -9.43
C PHE A 428 1.38 -10.80 -10.44
N ASP A 429 1.72 -11.87 -11.15
CA ASP A 429 0.75 -12.73 -11.83
C ASP A 429 0.12 -13.64 -10.76
N LEU A 430 -1.11 -13.32 -10.36
CA LEU A 430 -1.79 -13.97 -9.25
C LEU A 430 -2.23 -15.40 -9.63
N SER A 431 -2.49 -15.65 -10.91
CA SER A 431 -2.79 -16.99 -11.42
C SER A 431 -1.58 -17.93 -11.29
N GLN A 432 -0.39 -17.51 -11.69
CA GLN A 432 0.85 -18.30 -11.52
C GLN A 432 1.22 -18.47 -10.03
N LEU A 433 0.94 -17.49 -9.18
CA LEU A 433 1.14 -17.64 -7.72
C LEU A 433 0.17 -18.66 -7.09
N VAL A 434 -1.08 -18.74 -7.57
CA VAL A 434 -2.03 -19.78 -7.15
C VAL A 434 -1.58 -21.16 -7.64
N GLU A 435 -1.13 -21.29 -8.89
CA GLU A 435 -0.56 -22.55 -9.40
C GLU A 435 0.69 -22.99 -8.62
N LEU A 436 1.53 -22.06 -8.17
CA LEU A 436 2.67 -22.35 -7.30
C LEU A 436 2.22 -22.82 -5.91
N ALA A 437 1.24 -22.14 -5.31
CA ALA A 437 0.72 -22.51 -4.00
C ALA A 437 0.07 -23.91 -4.00
N ASP A 438 -0.66 -24.26 -5.06
CA ASP A 438 -1.14 -25.63 -5.34
C ASP A 438 0.02 -26.65 -5.36
N GLN A 439 1.07 -26.37 -6.14
CA GLN A 439 2.21 -27.27 -6.29
C GLN A 439 2.96 -27.50 -4.97
N LEU A 440 3.16 -26.44 -4.19
CA LEU A 440 3.82 -26.51 -2.89
C LEU A 440 2.95 -27.23 -1.84
N ALA A 441 1.63 -27.03 -1.85
CA ALA A 441 0.70 -27.77 -1.00
C ALA A 441 0.74 -29.28 -1.32
N GLY A 442 0.67 -29.63 -2.61
CA GLY A 442 0.72 -31.03 -3.06
C GLY A 442 2.04 -31.74 -2.72
N LEU A 443 3.16 -31.02 -2.67
CA LEU A 443 4.44 -31.55 -2.18
C LEU A 443 4.48 -31.78 -0.66
N ALA A 444 3.54 -31.21 0.10
CA ALA A 444 3.40 -31.35 1.55
C ALA A 444 2.27 -32.32 1.96
N ASP A 445 1.74 -33.13 1.03
CA ASP A 445 0.53 -33.96 1.19
C ASP A 445 -0.70 -33.14 1.70
N GLN A 446 -0.85 -31.90 1.23
CA GLN A 446 -1.95 -30.99 1.55
C GLN A 446 -2.60 -30.44 0.27
N ASP A 447 -3.88 -30.08 0.35
CA ASP A 447 -4.61 -29.36 -0.70
C ASP A 447 -4.86 -27.92 -0.24
N LEU A 448 -4.81 -26.94 -1.13
CA LEU A 448 -5.43 -25.64 -0.85
C LEU A 448 -6.95 -25.83 -0.66
N PRO A 449 -7.58 -25.20 0.35
CA PRO A 449 -9.03 -25.29 0.53
C PRO A 449 -9.76 -24.87 -0.76
N PRO A 450 -10.71 -25.66 -1.29
CA PRO A 450 -11.41 -25.33 -2.54
C PRO A 450 -12.10 -23.96 -2.53
N GLU A 451 -12.52 -23.50 -1.36
CA GLU A 451 -13.08 -22.18 -1.13
C GLU A 451 -12.03 -21.07 -1.28
N VAL A 452 -10.79 -21.29 -0.85
CA VAL A 452 -9.69 -20.33 -1.06
C VAL A 452 -9.35 -20.27 -2.54
N ARG A 453 -9.12 -21.43 -3.16
CA ARG A 453 -8.84 -21.55 -4.60
C ARG A 453 -9.86 -20.81 -5.45
N SER A 454 -11.15 -21.11 -5.26
CA SER A 454 -12.22 -20.53 -6.09
C SER A 454 -12.43 -19.02 -5.89
N ASN A 455 -11.92 -18.43 -4.82
CA ASN A 455 -11.92 -16.97 -4.61
C ASN A 455 -10.63 -16.27 -5.08
N LEU A 456 -9.58 -17.02 -5.42
CA LEU A 456 -8.38 -16.49 -6.08
C LEU A 456 -8.42 -16.71 -7.61
N GLU A 457 -9.19 -17.70 -8.09
CA GLU A 457 -9.44 -17.92 -9.54
C GLU A 457 -9.96 -16.70 -10.34
N PRO A 458 -10.68 -15.72 -9.76
CA PRO A 458 -11.03 -14.48 -10.47
C PRO A 458 -9.91 -13.45 -10.57
N LEU A 459 -8.81 -13.59 -9.82
CA LEU A 459 -7.71 -12.64 -9.75
C LEU A 459 -6.62 -12.97 -10.79
N THR A 460 -6.33 -12.00 -11.63
CA THR A 460 -5.33 -12.09 -12.71
C THR A 460 -3.98 -11.53 -12.26
N SER A 461 -3.95 -10.32 -11.69
CA SER A 461 -2.70 -9.60 -11.44
C SER A 461 -2.80 -8.55 -10.34
N PHE A 462 -1.65 -8.25 -9.74
CA PHE A 462 -1.43 -7.03 -8.98
C PHE A 462 -0.25 -6.26 -9.58
N LEU A 463 -0.35 -4.93 -9.63
CA LEU A 463 0.74 -4.04 -10.03
C LEU A 463 0.73 -2.79 -9.15
N ALA A 464 1.89 -2.33 -8.70
CA ALA A 464 2.04 -1.03 -8.04
C ALA A 464 3.17 -0.20 -8.67
N TRP A 465 2.89 1.08 -8.91
CA TRP A 465 3.73 2.01 -9.64
C TRP A 465 3.80 3.39 -8.97
N GLY A 466 4.73 4.24 -9.41
CA GLY A 466 4.71 5.67 -9.09
C GLY A 466 5.53 6.51 -10.08
N ASP A 467 5.04 7.70 -10.40
CA ASP A 467 5.81 8.75 -11.06
C ASP A 467 6.54 9.57 -9.99
N LEU A 468 7.86 9.61 -10.12
CA LEU A 468 8.80 10.31 -9.25
C LEU A 468 9.64 11.33 -10.04
N SER A 469 9.16 11.74 -11.22
CA SER A 469 9.91 12.60 -12.15
C SER A 469 9.92 14.07 -11.77
N ASP A 470 8.92 14.55 -11.03
CA ASP A 470 9.07 15.69 -10.12
C ASP A 470 8.96 15.17 -8.67
N PRO A 471 10.02 15.22 -7.87
CA PRO A 471 9.97 14.74 -6.49
C PRO A 471 9.06 15.58 -5.58
N ASN A 472 8.64 16.78 -5.99
CA ASN A 472 7.77 17.64 -5.20
C ASN A 472 6.28 17.50 -5.55
N ASP A 473 5.92 16.81 -6.65
CA ASP A 473 4.55 16.45 -7.05
C ASP A 473 4.55 14.99 -7.54
N VAL A 474 4.50 14.07 -6.58
CA VAL A 474 4.61 12.62 -6.83
C VAL A 474 3.25 11.98 -6.97
N GLU A 475 3.14 10.98 -7.85
CA GLU A 475 1.93 10.17 -7.99
C GLU A 475 2.25 8.68 -7.83
N PHE A 476 1.39 7.95 -7.11
CA PHE A 476 1.47 6.51 -6.89
C PHE A 476 0.18 5.85 -7.32
N GLY A 477 0.26 4.64 -7.88
CA GLY A 477 -0.91 3.85 -8.21
C GLY A 477 -0.75 2.38 -7.90
N ALA A 478 -1.87 1.71 -7.70
CA ALA A 478 -1.92 0.26 -7.54
C ALA A 478 -3.15 -0.33 -8.22
N PHE A 479 -3.03 -1.54 -8.77
CA PHE A 479 -4.11 -2.28 -9.40
C PHE A 479 -4.17 -3.71 -8.85
N LEU A 480 -5.39 -4.22 -8.70
CA LEU A 480 -5.70 -5.60 -8.32
C LEU A 480 -6.87 -6.10 -9.18
N GLY A 481 -6.56 -6.88 -10.22
CA GLY A 481 -7.54 -7.56 -11.09
C GLY A 481 -7.39 -9.06 -11.09
#